data_AF-G9WHW5-F1
#
_entry.id   AF-G9WHW5-F1
#
_cell.length_a   1.000
_cell.length_b   1.000
_cell.length_c   1.000
_cell.angle_alpha   90.00
_cell.angle_beta   90.00
_cell.angle_gamma   90.00
#
_symmetry.space_group_name_H-M   'P 1'
#
loop_
_entity.id
_entity.type
_entity.pdbx_description
1 polymer ?
#
loop_
_entity_poly.entity_id
_entity_poly.type
_entity_poly.pdbx_seq_one_letter_code
_entity_poly.pdbx_strand_id
1 'polypeptide(L)' 'MKNLKKVARDKAVDIANALKEKGYSDQRAIAIATEQAEKWYQDHHDQRDPFKKNKS' A
#
# COMPACT_ATOMS: atom_id res chain seq x y z
N MET A 1 -11.10 13.06 1.92
CA MET A 1 -10.07 12.01 1.76
C MET A 1 -10.45 10.69 2.49
N LYS A 2 -11.70 10.20 2.36
CA LYS A 2 -12.11 8.93 3.01
C LYS A 2 -11.68 7.69 2.22
N ASN A 3 -11.65 7.81 0.90
CA ASN A 3 -11.23 6.74 -0.03
C ASN A 3 -9.73 6.46 0.07
N LEU A 4 -8.96 7.48 0.47
CA LEU A 4 -7.52 7.46 0.68
C LEU A 4 -7.18 6.28 1.64
N LYS A 5 -7.78 6.27 2.83
CA LYS A 5 -7.59 5.19 3.82
C LYS A 5 -8.17 3.84 3.40
N LYS A 6 -9.15 3.82 2.48
CA LYS A 6 -9.74 2.57 1.98
C LYS A 6 -8.74 1.82 1.09
N VAL A 7 -8.14 2.52 0.12
CA VAL A 7 -7.19 1.90 -0.82
C VAL A 7 -5.97 1.32 -0.08
N ALA A 8 -5.39 2.08 0.86
CA ALA A 8 -4.27 1.58 1.67
C ALA A 8 -4.67 0.38 2.53
N ARG A 9 -5.87 0.37 3.12
CA ARG A 9 -6.36 -0.76 3.92
C ARG A 9 -6.57 -2.01 3.07
N ASP A 10 -7.22 -1.88 1.92
CA ASP A 10 -7.44 -3.00 1.01
C ASP A 10 -6.09 -3.59 0.57
N LYS A 11 -5.10 -2.74 0.26
CA LYS A 11 -3.74 -3.17 -0.07
C LYS A 11 -3.03 -3.89 1.09
N ALA A 12 -3.23 -3.44 2.33
CA ALA A 12 -2.68 -4.11 3.49
C ALA A 12 -3.29 -5.51 3.68
N VAL A 13 -4.58 -5.70 3.39
CA VAL A 13 -5.22 -7.03 3.47
C VAL A 13 -4.60 -7.99 2.44
N ASP A 14 -4.38 -7.54 1.21
CA ASP A 14 -3.74 -8.36 0.16
C ASP A 14 -2.33 -8.81 0.55
N ILE A 15 -1.53 -7.89 1.09
CA ILE A 15 -0.15 -8.19 1.50
C ILE A 15 -0.15 -9.11 2.73
N ALA A 16 -1.06 -8.91 3.68
CA ALA A 16 -1.18 -9.77 4.85
C ALA A 16 -1.56 -11.21 4.47
N ASN A 17 -2.48 -11.39 3.52
CA ASN A 17 -2.85 -12.70 3.00
C ASN A 17 -1.64 -13.38 2.32
N ALA A 18 -0.91 -12.67 1.47
CA ALA A 18 0.29 -13.21 0.83
C ALA A 18 1.40 -13.57 1.83
N LEU A 19 1.54 -12.82 2.93
CA LEU A 19 2.49 -13.14 4.00
C LEU A 19 2.04 -14.35 4.83
N LYS A 20 0.73 -14.46 5.08
CA LYS A 20 0.15 -15.62 5.76
C LYS A 20 0.36 -16.91 4.96
N GLU A 21 0.18 -16.86 3.64
CA GLU A 21 0.47 -17.99 2.74
C GLU A 21 1.96 -18.38 2.75
N LYS A 22 2.85 -17.41 2.99
CA LYS A 22 4.29 -17.65 3.17
C LYS A 22 4.67 -18.17 4.56
N GLY A 23 3.71 -18.39 5.46
CA GLY A 23 3.93 -18.91 6.80
C GLY A 23 4.32 -17.85 7.85
N TYR A 24 4.11 -16.56 7.57
CA TYR A 24 4.28 -15.52 8.58
C TYR A 24 3.13 -15.55 9.58
N SER A 25 3.41 -15.24 10.85
CA SER A 25 2.36 -15.11 11.86
C SER A 25 1.46 -13.90 11.55
N ASP A 26 0.18 -14.02 11.86
CA ASP A 26 -0.81 -12.96 11.60
C ASP A 26 -0.36 -11.60 12.14
N GLN A 27 0.25 -11.57 13.33
CA GLN A 27 0.72 -10.34 13.96
C GLN A 27 1.91 -9.69 13.22
N ARG A 28 2.85 -10.49 12.70
CA ARG A 28 3.94 -9.97 11.85
C ARG A 28 3.42 -9.59 10.46
N ALA A 29 2.54 -10.40 9.89
CA ALA A 29 1.96 -10.16 8.59
C ALA A 29 1.21 -8.83 8.55
N ILE A 30 0.37 -8.53 9.56
CA ILE A 30 -0.37 -7.27 9.66
C ILE A 30 0.56 -6.06 9.78
N ALA A 31 1.60 -6.14 10.60
CA ALA A 31 2.56 -5.05 10.78
C ALA A 31 3.27 -4.71 9.46
N ILE A 32 3.86 -5.73 8.83
CA ILE A 32 4.58 -5.59 7.56
C ILE A 32 3.63 -5.10 6.45
N ALA A 33 2.42 -5.64 6.41
CA ALA A 33 1.45 -5.28 5.38
C ALA A 33 0.97 -3.83 5.51
N THR A 34 0.80 -3.33 6.74
CA THR A 34 0.43 -1.93 6.98
C THR A 34 1.53 -0.99 6.49
N GLU A 35 2.80 -1.25 6.86
CA GLU A 35 3.94 -0.45 6.41
C GLU A 35 4.11 -0.47 4.88
N GLN A 36 3.98 -1.63 4.25
CA GLN A 36 4.10 -1.76 2.80
C GLN A 36 2.94 -1.09 2.06
N ALA A 37 1.71 -1.20 2.58
CA ALA A 37 0.56 -0.56 1.99
C ALA A 37 0.64 0.96 2.06
N GLU A 38 1.16 1.51 3.17
CA GLU A 38 1.34 2.94 3.36
C GLU A 38 2.42 3.50 2.41
N LYS A 39 3.53 2.78 2.23
CA LYS A 39 4.57 3.12 1.23
C LYS A 39 4.05 3.05 -0.20
N TRP A 40 3.43 1.93 -0.57
CA TRP A 40 2.80 1.78 -1.90
C TRP A 40 1.83 2.93 -2.17
N TYR A 41 1.07 3.29 -1.15
CA TYR A 41 0.12 4.36 -1.27
C TYR A 41 0.77 5.74 -1.48
N GLN A 42 1.82 6.05 -0.72
CA GLN A 42 2.62 7.25 -0.92
C GLN A 42 3.20 7.26 -2.34
N ASP A 43 3.84 6.20 -2.81
CA ASP A 43 4.40 6.16 -4.17
C ASP A 43 3.36 6.32 -5.29
N HIS A 44 2.15 5.77 -5.11
CA HIS A 44 1.10 5.78 -6.13
C HIS A 44 0.17 7.01 -6.08
N HIS A 45 0.02 7.65 -4.92
CA HIS A 45 -0.83 8.85 -4.76
C HIS A 45 -0.03 10.15 -4.56
N ASP A 46 1.25 10.06 -4.23
CA ASP A 46 2.20 11.19 -4.24
C ASP A 46 2.77 11.44 -5.64
N GLN A 47 2.12 10.91 -6.69
CA GLN A 47 2.20 11.44 -8.06
C GLN A 47 1.55 12.83 -8.21
N ARG A 48 1.60 13.66 -7.16
CA ARG A 48 1.67 15.12 -7.35
C ARG A 48 3.11 15.48 -7.64
N ASP A 49 3.65 14.92 -8.71
CA ASP A 49 4.82 15.48 -9.36
C ASP A 49 4.35 16.74 -10.12
N PRO A 50 4.76 17.96 -9.72
CA PRO A 50 4.47 19.18 -10.47
C PRO A 50 5.15 19.21 -11.85
N PHE A 51 5.98 18.22 -12.19
CA PHE A 51 6.63 18.02 -13.49
C PHE A 51 6.09 16.79 -14.23
N LYS A 52 4.76 16.73 -14.44
CA LYS A 52 4.22 16.11 -15.66
C LYS A 52 4.73 16.87 -16.90
N LYS A 53 6.02 16.74 -17.22
CA LYS A 53 6.64 17.27 -18.43
C LYS A 53 6.35 16.29 -19.57
N ASN A 54 5.50 16.75 -20.48
CA ASN A 54 5.30 16.37 -21.88
C ASN A 54 5.68 14.96 -22.37
N LYS A 55 4.67 14.26 -22.90
CA LYS A 55 4.62 13.71 -24.27
C LYS A 55 3.15 13.82 -24.71
N SER A 56 2.70 14.80 -25.51
CA SER A 56 2.90 15.01 -26.97
C SER A 56 3.09 13.75 -27.78
#